data_AF-A0A8E2EX87-F1
#
_entry.id   AF-A0A8E2EX87-F1
#
_cell.length_a   1.000
_cell.length_b   1.000
_cell.length_c   1.000
_cell.angle_alpha   90.00
_cell.angle_beta   90.00
_cell.angle_gamma   90.00
#
_symmetry.space_group_name_H-M   'P 1'
#
loop_
_entity.id
_entity.type
_entity.pdbx_description
1 polymer ?
#
loop_
_entity_poly.entity_id
_entity_poly.type
_entity_poly.pdbx_seq_one_letter_code
_entity_poly.pdbx_strand_id
1 'polypeptide(L)'
;MAASQISEDLKSIEGKEYALHRGYAASARFNLQHYQIKETIGYLLHPDIPITEGQFLMTYLEKPGGYLQWQEGNMPAYIARQRESPSSPNIFLYMYAFEQFHLKALAMRPPHVNDWITALGDYLTAQGLEKVKCQTFKVPKKYWRSWTEVLLLIAEEVASRMGSEEYAAIVRGVGGELTKGAIQPNLMPIVAVGRKPLR
;
A
#
# COMPACT_ATOMS: atom_id res chain seq x y z
N MET A 1 6.60 -23.85 15.89
CA MET A 1 5.72 -23.21 16.90
C MET A 1 5.31 -21.77 16.53
N ALA A 2 6.15 -20.94 15.89
CA ALA A 2 5.84 -19.55 15.51
C ALA A 2 4.82 -19.34 14.33
N ALA A 3 4.13 -20.38 13.84
CA ALA A 3 3.20 -20.26 12.71
C ALA A 3 1.72 -20.26 13.10
N SER A 4 1.36 -20.96 14.17
CA SER A 4 -0.01 -20.93 14.69
C SER A 4 -0.31 -19.60 15.38
N GLN A 5 0.65 -19.04 16.13
CA GLN A 5 0.45 -17.81 16.90
C GLN A 5 0.18 -16.59 16.01
N ILE A 6 0.95 -16.39 14.93
CA ILE A 6 0.73 -15.30 13.97
C ILE A 6 -0.66 -15.41 13.30
N SER A 7 -1.15 -16.65 13.07
CA SER A 7 -2.49 -16.90 12.53
C SER A 7 -3.59 -16.49 13.52
N GLU A 8 -3.43 -16.81 14.80
CA GLU A 8 -4.38 -16.40 15.84
C GLU A 8 -4.36 -14.87 16.04
N ASP A 9 -3.19 -14.26 16.03
CA ASP A 9 -3.02 -12.81 16.21
C ASP A 9 -3.63 -12.03 15.02
N LEU A 10 -3.50 -12.51 13.77
CA LEU A 10 -4.13 -11.87 12.60
C LEU A 10 -5.65 -12.11 12.55
N LYS A 11 -6.13 -13.28 12.97
CA LYS A 11 -7.57 -13.53 13.14
C LYS A 11 -8.16 -12.64 14.24
N SER A 12 -7.35 -12.26 15.23
CA SER A 12 -7.78 -11.41 16.34
C SER A 12 -8.22 -10.01 15.91
N ILE A 13 -7.87 -9.55 14.70
CA ILE A 13 -8.29 -8.26 14.14
C ILE A 13 -9.34 -8.38 13.03
N GLU A 14 -9.65 -9.61 12.59
CA GLU A 14 -10.63 -9.88 11.53
C GLU A 14 -12.06 -9.66 12.08
N GLY A 15 -12.83 -8.77 11.45
CA GLY A 15 -14.17 -8.40 11.90
C GLY A 15 -14.23 -7.40 13.07
N LYS A 16 -13.09 -6.89 13.55
CA LYS A 16 -13.03 -5.81 14.55
C LYS A 16 -13.00 -4.42 13.91
N GLU A 17 -13.21 -3.41 14.74
CA GLU A 17 -13.08 -1.99 14.41
C GLU A 17 -11.80 -1.68 13.60
N TYR A 18 -11.91 -0.80 12.59
CA TYR A 18 -10.86 -0.41 11.64
C TYR A 18 -9.44 -0.41 12.24
N ALA A 19 -8.51 -1.21 11.68
CA ALA A 19 -7.22 -1.59 12.28
C ALA A 19 -6.21 -0.46 12.53
N LEU A 20 -6.38 0.73 11.95
CA LEU A 20 -5.46 1.85 12.15
C LEU A 20 -6.00 2.84 13.18
N HIS A 21 -5.09 3.50 13.90
CA HIS A 21 -5.46 4.51 14.89
C HIS A 21 -6.11 5.74 14.21
N ARG A 22 -6.87 6.52 14.99
CA ARG A 22 -7.57 7.74 14.52
C ARG A 22 -7.10 9.02 15.23
N GLY A 23 -5.94 8.97 15.89
CA GLY A 23 -5.36 10.10 16.61
C GLY A 23 -4.47 10.99 15.73
N TYR A 24 -3.92 12.05 16.32
CA TYR A 24 -3.06 13.02 15.64
C TYR A 24 -1.89 12.38 14.88
N ALA A 25 -1.20 11.40 15.49
CA ALA A 25 -0.10 10.68 14.85
C ALA A 25 -0.55 9.92 13.59
N ALA A 26 -1.73 9.28 13.63
CA ALA A 26 -2.29 8.59 12.47
C ALA A 26 -2.69 9.57 11.36
N SER A 27 -3.23 10.74 11.72
CA SER A 27 -3.50 11.82 10.76
C SER A 27 -2.23 12.36 10.12
N ALA A 28 -1.15 12.56 10.89
CA ALA A 28 0.14 13.01 10.38
C ALA A 28 0.75 11.97 9.41
N ARG A 29 0.72 10.69 9.79
CA ARG A 29 1.14 9.58 8.92
C ARG A 29 0.33 9.54 7.62
N PHE A 30 -1.00 9.68 7.70
CA PHE A 30 -1.88 9.68 6.54
C PHE A 30 -1.58 10.85 5.59
N ASN A 31 -1.37 12.05 6.13
CA ASN A 31 -0.99 13.22 5.33
C ASN A 31 0.37 13.03 4.63
N LEU A 32 1.35 12.43 5.33
CA LEU A 32 2.64 12.10 4.74
C LEU A 32 2.48 11.05 3.62
N GLN A 33 1.70 10.01 3.84
CA GLN A 33 1.40 8.98 2.84
C GLN A 33 0.73 9.60 1.60
N HIS A 34 -0.26 10.48 1.80
CA HIS A 34 -0.92 11.20 0.71
C HIS A 34 0.06 12.06 -0.09
N TYR A 35 0.92 12.81 0.58
CA TYR A 35 1.96 13.61 -0.07
C TYR A 35 2.91 12.73 -0.89
N GLN A 36 3.40 11.62 -0.33
CA GLN A 36 4.30 10.70 -1.02
C GLN A 36 3.67 10.03 -2.24
N ILE A 37 2.37 9.70 -2.15
CA ILE A 37 1.56 9.19 -3.26
C ILE A 37 1.56 10.20 -4.40
N LYS A 38 1.18 11.45 -4.12
CA LYS A 38 1.13 12.52 -5.11
C LYS A 38 2.50 12.73 -5.75
N GLU A 39 3.56 12.75 -4.95
CA GLU A 39 4.93 12.93 -5.44
C GLU A 39 5.45 11.73 -6.25
N THR A 40 4.90 10.54 -6.03
CA THR A 40 5.24 9.34 -6.81
C THR A 40 4.49 9.29 -8.14
N ILE A 41 3.22 9.67 -8.14
CA ILE A 41 2.32 9.59 -9.30
C ILE A 41 2.44 10.83 -10.20
N GLY A 42 2.71 12.00 -9.59
CA GLY A 42 2.82 13.29 -10.28
C GLY A 42 1.50 14.07 -10.39
N TYR A 43 0.38 13.47 -9.98
CA TYR A 43 -0.94 14.10 -10.00
C TYR A 43 -1.83 13.56 -8.87
N LEU A 44 -2.84 14.34 -8.47
CA LEU A 44 -3.93 13.88 -7.59
C LEU A 44 -5.09 13.31 -8.42
N LEU A 45 -5.40 13.96 -9.53
CA LEU A 45 -6.41 13.55 -10.50
C LEU A 45 -5.74 13.21 -11.83
N HIS A 46 -6.13 12.09 -12.43
CA HIS A 46 -5.57 11.63 -13.69
C HIS A 46 -5.78 12.71 -14.78
N PRO A 47 -4.75 13.05 -15.57
CA PRO A 47 -4.84 14.11 -16.59
C PRO A 47 -5.92 13.93 -17.66
N ASP A 48 -6.40 12.69 -17.84
CA ASP A 48 -7.51 12.38 -18.76
C ASP A 48 -8.90 12.70 -18.19
N ILE A 49 -9.01 12.99 -16.90
CA ILE A 49 -10.27 13.41 -16.29
C ILE A 49 -10.41 14.91 -16.59
N PRO A 50 -11.35 15.29 -17.49
CA PRO A 50 -11.53 16.69 -17.83
C PRO A 50 -12.06 17.46 -16.61
N ILE A 51 -11.38 18.55 -16.27
CA ILE A 51 -11.83 19.49 -15.24
C ILE A 51 -12.41 20.71 -15.96
N THR A 52 -13.73 20.85 -15.95
CA THR A 52 -14.42 22.04 -16.48
C THR A 52 -14.54 23.10 -15.40
N GLU A 53 -14.24 24.37 -15.72
CA GLU A 53 -14.45 25.48 -14.79
C GLU A 53 -15.91 25.53 -14.29
N GLY A 54 -16.09 25.69 -12.98
CA GLY A 54 -17.42 25.81 -12.35
C GLY A 54 -18.13 24.48 -12.03
N GLN A 55 -17.53 23.32 -12.31
CA GLN A 55 -18.07 22.01 -11.91
C GLN A 55 -17.24 21.41 -10.78
N PHE A 56 -17.88 21.10 -9.65
CA PHE A 56 -17.21 20.42 -8.53
C PHE A 56 -16.85 18.99 -8.90
N LEU A 57 -15.65 18.55 -8.54
CA LEU A 57 -15.11 17.21 -8.83
C LEU A 57 -16.09 16.09 -8.43
N MET A 58 -16.72 16.23 -7.26
CA MET A 58 -17.71 15.26 -6.76
C MET A 58 -18.91 15.10 -7.69
N THR A 59 -19.41 16.21 -8.25
CA THR A 59 -20.51 16.20 -9.22
C THR A 59 -20.12 15.48 -10.51
N TYR A 60 -18.83 15.50 -10.87
CA TYR A 60 -18.31 14.82 -12.05
C TYR A 60 -18.20 13.30 -11.86
N LEU A 61 -17.85 12.84 -10.66
CA LEU A 61 -17.67 11.39 -10.39
C LEU A 61 -19.01 10.65 -10.35
N GLU A 62 -20.12 11.31 -9.99
CA GLU A 62 -21.41 10.64 -9.77
C GLU A 62 -22.25 10.44 -11.04
N LYS A 63 -22.13 11.32 -12.03
CA LYS A 63 -23.03 11.39 -13.20
C LYS A 63 -22.68 10.42 -14.34
N PRO A 64 -23.64 10.07 -15.22
CA PRO A 64 -23.35 9.46 -16.52
C PRO A 64 -22.31 10.28 -17.30
N GLY A 65 -21.38 9.59 -17.95
CA GLY A 65 -20.24 10.22 -18.61
C GLY A 65 -19.15 10.77 -17.68
N GLY A 66 -19.34 10.69 -16.37
CA GLY A 66 -18.37 11.01 -15.32
C GLY A 66 -17.19 10.03 -15.28
N TYR A 67 -16.21 10.25 -14.40
CA TYR A 67 -15.05 9.35 -14.27
C TYR A 67 -14.99 8.71 -12.89
N LEU A 68 -14.37 7.55 -12.81
CA LEU A 68 -13.90 6.92 -11.57
C LEU A 68 -12.39 6.82 -11.67
N GLN A 69 -11.69 7.25 -10.62
CA GLN A 69 -10.28 6.98 -10.43
C GLN A 69 -10.14 6.11 -9.18
N TRP A 70 -9.41 5.01 -9.31
CA TRP A 70 -9.02 4.16 -8.19
C TRP A 70 -7.51 4.11 -8.14
N GLN A 71 -6.95 4.34 -6.95
CA GLN A 71 -5.52 4.18 -6.70
C GLN A 71 -5.32 3.10 -5.64
N GLU A 72 -4.41 2.17 -5.91
CA GLU A 72 -4.06 1.11 -4.97
C GLU A 72 -2.53 0.91 -4.90
N GLY A 73 -2.04 0.44 -3.75
CA GLY A 73 -0.65 0.01 -3.60
C GLY A 73 -0.47 -1.45 -4.00
N ASN A 74 0.27 -1.71 -5.08
CA ASN A 74 0.72 -3.07 -5.37
C ASN A 74 2.07 -3.33 -4.68
N MET A 75 2.11 -4.31 -3.79
CA MET A 75 3.35 -4.78 -3.15
C MET A 75 3.57 -6.27 -3.47
N PRO A 76 4.02 -6.60 -4.70
CA PRO A 76 4.07 -8.00 -5.15
C PRO A 76 5.16 -8.84 -4.46
N ALA A 77 6.07 -8.21 -3.71
CA ALA A 77 6.98 -8.88 -2.78
C ALA A 77 7.57 -7.86 -1.80
N TYR A 78 7.88 -8.24 -0.57
CA TYR A 78 8.56 -7.37 0.40
C TYR A 78 10.09 -7.46 0.28
N ILE A 79 10.68 -7.35 -0.93
CA ILE A 79 12.15 -7.48 -1.06
C ILE A 79 12.86 -6.27 -0.45
N ALA A 80 13.58 -6.51 0.65
CA ALA A 80 14.57 -5.57 1.17
C ALA A 80 15.69 -5.42 0.15
N ARG A 81 15.90 -4.22 -0.40
CA ARG A 81 17.03 -4.00 -1.32
C ARG A 81 18.07 -3.15 -0.62
N GLN A 82 19.22 -3.76 -0.33
CA GLN A 82 20.44 -2.95 -0.33
C GLN A 82 20.55 -2.39 -1.75
N ARG A 83 20.98 -1.13 -1.90
CA ARG A 83 20.83 -0.32 -3.12
C ARG A 83 21.14 -1.02 -4.46
N GLU A 84 21.87 -2.14 -4.49
CA GLU A 84 22.20 -2.93 -5.69
C GLU A 84 22.19 -4.47 -5.50
N SER A 85 21.75 -5.04 -4.36
CA SER A 85 21.76 -6.51 -4.11
C SER A 85 20.47 -7.05 -3.44
N PRO A 86 20.07 -8.31 -3.71
CA PRO A 86 18.96 -8.99 -3.03
C PRO A 86 19.21 -9.14 -1.52
N SER A 87 18.14 -9.23 -0.72
CA SER A 87 18.16 -9.39 0.74
C SER A 87 19.10 -10.52 1.17
N SER A 88 20.27 -10.21 1.74
CA SER A 88 21.02 -11.21 2.52
C SER A 88 20.45 -11.23 3.94
N PRO A 89 19.93 -12.38 4.42
CA PRO A 89 19.38 -12.49 5.78
C PRO A 89 20.37 -12.08 6.88
N ASN A 90 21.67 -12.08 6.56
CA ASN A 90 22.75 -11.80 7.50
C ASN A 90 23.09 -10.32 7.62
N ILE A 91 22.61 -9.45 6.73
CA ILE A 91 22.96 -8.01 6.72
C ILE A 91 21.89 -7.17 7.43
N PHE A 92 20.61 -7.45 7.12
CA PHE A 92 19.45 -6.76 7.69
C PHE A 92 18.46 -7.79 8.20
N LEU A 93 18.79 -8.38 9.35
CA LEU A 93 18.06 -9.49 9.97
C LEU A 93 16.61 -9.10 10.25
N TYR A 94 16.36 -7.90 10.78
CA TYR A 94 15.02 -7.47 11.14
C TYR A 94 14.18 -7.10 9.92
N MET A 95 14.75 -6.44 8.91
CA MET A 95 14.06 -6.17 7.65
C MET A 95 13.71 -7.48 6.93
N TYR A 96 14.63 -8.45 6.95
CA TYR A 96 14.34 -9.79 6.44
C TYR A 96 13.22 -10.47 7.23
N ALA A 97 13.25 -10.43 8.57
CA ALA A 97 12.18 -11.00 9.40
C ALA A 97 10.82 -10.32 9.15
N PHE A 98 10.82 -9.00 8.95
CA PHE A 98 9.64 -8.22 8.59
C PHE A 98 9.07 -8.64 7.22
N GLU A 99 9.91 -8.84 6.22
CA GLU A 99 9.55 -9.39 4.90
C GLU A 99 8.91 -10.78 5.06
N GLN A 100 9.58 -11.70 5.77
CA GLN A 100 9.09 -13.07 5.96
C GLN A 100 7.75 -13.12 6.69
N PHE A 101 7.54 -12.23 7.66
CA PHE A 101 6.24 -12.11 8.35
C PHE A 101 5.12 -11.80 7.35
N HIS A 102 5.31 -10.81 6.47
CA HIS A 102 4.30 -10.42 5.50
C HIS A 102 4.08 -11.48 4.41
N LEU A 103 5.15 -12.11 3.91
CA LEU A 103 5.03 -13.19 2.94
C LEU A 103 4.24 -14.38 3.51
N LYS A 104 4.46 -14.71 4.78
CA LYS A 104 3.70 -15.75 5.47
C LYS A 104 2.24 -15.34 5.66
N ALA A 105 1.96 -14.10 6.04
CA ALA A 105 0.60 -13.58 6.14
C ALA A 105 -0.14 -13.65 4.79
N LEU A 106 0.53 -13.32 3.68
CA LEU A 106 0.00 -13.46 2.33
C LEU A 106 -0.23 -14.92 1.93
N ALA A 107 0.70 -15.83 2.25
CA ALA A 107 0.57 -17.26 1.95
C ALA A 107 -0.59 -17.95 2.68
N MET A 108 -1.07 -17.38 3.79
CA MET A 108 -2.25 -17.86 4.49
C MET A 108 -3.56 -17.42 3.85
N ARG A 109 -3.54 -16.43 2.95
CA ARG A 109 -4.73 -16.02 2.21
C ARG A 109 -4.99 -16.98 1.04
N PRO A 110 -6.25 -17.08 0.56
CA PRO A 110 -6.53 -17.82 -0.66
C PRO A 110 -5.61 -17.36 -1.81
N PRO A 111 -5.14 -18.28 -2.68
CA PRO A 111 -4.42 -17.89 -3.89
C PRO A 111 -5.20 -16.82 -4.66
N HIS A 112 -4.48 -15.89 -5.28
CA HIS A 112 -5.04 -14.83 -6.13
C HIS A 112 -5.89 -13.75 -5.42
N VAL A 113 -5.95 -13.74 -4.07
CA VAL A 113 -6.78 -12.75 -3.33
C VAL A 113 -6.42 -11.29 -3.63
N ASN A 114 -5.21 -11.01 -4.10
CA ASN A 114 -4.71 -9.67 -4.41
C ASN A 114 -4.54 -9.43 -5.92
N ASP A 115 -4.86 -10.40 -6.77
CA ASP A 115 -4.68 -10.29 -8.23
C ASP A 115 -5.58 -9.18 -8.81
N TRP A 116 -6.65 -8.83 -8.10
CA TRP A 116 -7.52 -7.71 -8.43
C TRP A 116 -6.78 -6.37 -8.50
N ILE A 117 -5.69 -6.21 -7.75
CA ILE A 117 -4.88 -4.99 -7.76
C ILE A 117 -4.21 -4.83 -9.13
N THR A 118 -3.60 -5.91 -9.63
CA THR A 118 -2.94 -5.92 -10.95
C THR A 118 -3.91 -5.95 -12.12
N ALA A 119 -5.11 -6.53 -11.92
CA ALA A 119 -6.16 -6.61 -12.91
C ALA A 119 -7.19 -5.47 -12.81
N LEU A 120 -6.91 -4.42 -12.03
CA LEU A 120 -7.88 -3.36 -11.69
C LEU A 120 -8.54 -2.72 -12.93
N GLY A 121 -7.78 -2.50 -14.00
CA GLY A 121 -8.33 -2.01 -15.27
C GLY A 121 -9.33 -2.97 -15.94
N ASP A 122 -9.05 -4.27 -15.89
CA ASP A 122 -9.95 -5.30 -16.43
C ASP A 122 -11.24 -5.36 -15.61
N TYR A 123 -11.15 -5.24 -14.28
CA TYR A 123 -12.32 -5.12 -13.40
C TYR A 123 -13.16 -3.89 -13.74
N LEU A 124 -12.56 -2.71 -13.92
CA LEU A 124 -13.30 -1.51 -14.31
C LEU A 124 -14.01 -1.70 -15.66
N THR A 125 -13.34 -2.33 -16.63
CA THR A 125 -13.91 -2.62 -17.95
C THR A 125 -15.09 -3.59 -17.84
N ALA A 126 -14.94 -4.66 -17.06
CA ALA A 126 -15.99 -5.64 -16.81
C ALA A 126 -17.23 -5.04 -16.11
N GLN A 127 -17.05 -3.97 -15.32
CA GLN A 127 -18.14 -3.21 -14.71
C GLN A 127 -18.77 -2.16 -15.65
N GLY A 128 -18.39 -2.16 -16.93
CA GLY A 128 -18.99 -1.30 -17.95
C GLY A 128 -18.41 0.11 -18.03
N LEU A 129 -17.27 0.38 -17.39
CA LEU A 129 -16.57 1.65 -17.60
C LEU A 129 -15.91 1.66 -18.99
N GLU A 130 -16.03 2.81 -19.65
CA GLU A 130 -15.44 3.10 -20.95
C GLU A 130 -14.10 3.83 -20.79
N LYS A 131 -13.29 3.88 -21.85
CA LYS A 131 -12.01 4.63 -21.87
C LYS A 131 -11.08 4.30 -20.69
N VAL A 132 -11.08 3.04 -20.27
CA VAL A 132 -10.29 2.61 -19.12
C VAL A 132 -8.80 2.71 -19.43
N LYS A 133 -8.04 3.29 -18.49
CA LYS A 133 -6.58 3.27 -18.48
C LYS A 133 -6.11 2.77 -17.12
N CYS A 134 -5.07 1.96 -17.13
CA CYS A 134 -4.42 1.46 -15.92
C CYS A 134 -2.92 1.71 -16.04
N GLN A 135 -2.32 2.34 -15.04
CA GLN A 135 -0.92 2.72 -15.03
C GLN A 135 -0.28 2.27 -13.73
N THR A 136 0.92 1.69 -13.83
CA THR A 136 1.74 1.33 -12.67
C THR A 136 2.90 2.32 -12.57
N PHE A 137 3.13 2.82 -11.36
CA PHE A 137 4.18 3.77 -11.05
C PHE A 137 5.30 3.09 -10.27
N LYS A 138 6.54 3.50 -10.55
CA LYS A 138 7.70 3.13 -9.73
C LYS A 138 7.96 4.26 -8.76
N VAL A 139 8.10 3.93 -7.47
CA VAL A 139 8.53 4.92 -6.47
C VAL A 139 9.93 5.43 -6.83
N PRO A 140 10.12 6.75 -7.02
CA PRO A 140 11.45 7.33 -7.23
C PRO A 140 12.41 7.00 -6.09
N LYS A 141 13.69 6.71 -6.41
CA LYS A 141 14.71 6.33 -5.42
C LYS A 141 14.82 7.28 -4.23
N LYS A 142 14.63 8.59 -4.47
CA LYS A 142 14.65 9.63 -3.42
C LYS A 142 13.57 9.45 -2.35
N TYR A 143 12.49 8.74 -2.65
CA TYR A 143 11.36 8.52 -1.74
C TYR A 143 11.34 7.12 -1.10
N TRP A 144 12.29 6.23 -1.44
CA TRP A 144 12.30 4.85 -0.94
C TRP A 144 12.37 4.77 0.59
N ARG A 145 13.24 5.59 1.21
CA ARG A 145 13.38 5.62 2.66
C ARG A 145 12.09 6.09 3.33
N SER A 146 11.55 7.23 2.89
CA SER A 146 10.36 7.82 3.50
C SER A 146 9.12 6.94 3.33
N TRP A 147 9.02 6.20 2.22
CA TRP A 147 7.99 5.18 2.02
C TRP A 147 8.15 4.00 2.98
N THR A 148 9.39 3.54 3.20
CA THR A 148 9.67 2.47 4.17
C THR A 148 9.31 2.93 5.59
N GLU A 149 9.62 4.17 5.96
CA GLU A 149 9.26 4.74 7.27
C GLU A 149 7.73 4.80 7.45
N VAL A 150 6.96 5.21 6.43
CA VAL A 150 5.48 5.19 6.48
C VAL A 150 4.94 3.78 6.65
N LEU A 151 5.51 2.79 5.97
CA LEU A 151 5.15 1.38 6.13
C LEU A 151 5.39 0.89 7.57
N LEU A 152 6.51 1.27 8.19
CA LEU A 152 6.79 0.90 9.57
C LEU A 152 5.83 1.56 10.56
N LEU A 153 5.43 2.81 10.35
CA LEU A 153 4.41 3.45 11.19
C LEU A 153 3.08 2.68 11.13
N ILE A 154 2.69 2.19 9.95
CA ILE A 154 1.51 1.32 9.80
C ILE A 154 1.73 0.00 10.57
N ALA A 155 2.91 -0.61 10.44
CA ALA A 155 3.23 -1.85 11.11
C ALA A 155 3.24 -1.72 12.64
N GLU A 156 3.69 -0.59 13.19
CA GLU A 156 3.64 -0.30 14.63
C GLU A 156 2.19 -0.20 15.13
N GLU A 157 1.32 0.49 14.38
CA GLU A 157 -0.12 0.56 14.69
C GLU A 157 -0.75 -0.84 14.69
N VAL A 158 -0.43 -1.65 13.68
CA VAL A 158 -0.92 -3.04 13.58
C VAL A 158 -0.37 -3.91 14.72
N ALA A 159 0.92 -3.82 15.03
CA ALA A 159 1.55 -4.58 16.12
C ALA A 159 0.90 -4.28 17.47
N SER A 160 0.65 -2.99 17.74
CA SER A 160 -0.04 -2.54 18.96
C SER A 160 -1.45 -3.14 19.07
N ARG A 161 -2.15 -3.31 17.94
CA ARG A 161 -3.51 -3.89 17.94
C ARG A 161 -3.53 -5.41 18.03
N MET A 162 -2.56 -6.06 17.41
CA MET A 162 -2.39 -7.51 17.52
C MET A 162 -1.98 -7.92 18.94
N GLY A 163 -1.36 -7.02 19.71
CA GLY A 163 -0.78 -7.35 21.01
C GLY A 163 0.44 -8.27 20.89
N SER A 164 1.04 -8.36 19.70
CA SER A 164 2.11 -9.30 19.39
C SER A 164 3.47 -8.66 19.68
N GLU A 165 4.07 -9.00 20.83
CA GLU A 165 5.38 -8.49 21.24
C GLU A 165 6.49 -8.96 20.28
N GLU A 166 6.36 -10.17 19.70
CA GLU A 166 7.27 -10.68 18.68
C GLU A 166 7.29 -9.76 17.46
N TYR A 167 6.12 -9.41 16.92
CA TYR A 167 6.03 -8.52 15.77
C TYR A 167 6.47 -7.10 16.12
N ALA A 168 6.13 -6.59 17.30
CA ALA A 168 6.60 -5.30 17.78
C ALA A 168 8.14 -5.25 17.89
N ALA A 169 8.78 -6.31 18.35
CA ALA A 169 10.24 -6.41 18.42
C ALA A 169 10.88 -6.42 17.02
N ILE A 170 10.28 -7.11 16.05
CA ILE A 170 10.71 -7.05 14.64
C ILE A 170 10.66 -5.62 14.14
N VAL A 171 9.51 -4.93 14.27
CA VAL A 171 9.31 -3.56 13.76
C VAL A 171 10.31 -2.58 14.38
N ARG A 172 10.54 -2.63 15.70
CA ARG A 172 11.56 -1.79 16.36
C ARG A 172 12.98 -2.08 15.84
N GLY A 173 13.30 -3.36 15.59
CA GLY A 173 14.58 -3.75 15.01
C GLY A 173 14.80 -3.21 13.60
N VAL A 174 13.75 -3.17 12.76
CA VAL A 174 13.82 -2.57 11.42
C VAL A 174 14.15 -1.08 11.50
N GLY A 175 13.58 -0.36 12.48
CA GLY A 175 13.90 1.05 12.70
C GLY A 175 15.41 1.30 12.91
N GLY A 176 16.09 0.41 13.63
CA GLY A 176 17.54 0.44 13.78
C GLY A 176 18.30 0.18 12.46
N GLU A 177 17.82 -0.76 11.65
CA GLU A 177 18.44 -1.09 10.36
C GLU A 177 18.22 -0.02 9.28
N LEU A 178 17.12 0.73 9.34
CA LEU A 178 16.90 1.90 8.47
C LEU A 178 18.03 2.93 8.59
N THR A 179 18.54 3.14 9.81
CA THR A 179 19.67 4.07 10.04
C THR A 179 20.96 3.61 9.35
N LYS A 180 21.08 2.31 9.07
CA LYS A 180 22.19 1.67 8.35
C LYS A 180 21.92 1.53 6.84
N GLY A 181 20.78 2.04 6.36
CA GLY A 181 20.43 2.07 4.95
C GLY A 181 19.55 0.91 4.46
N ALA A 182 18.99 0.08 5.34
CA ALA A 182 17.95 -0.87 4.95
C ALA A 182 16.74 -0.10 4.39
N ILE A 183 16.14 -0.56 3.28
CA ILE A 183 14.94 0.05 2.69
C ILE A 183 14.09 -1.01 1.98
N GLN A 184 12.79 -0.73 1.88
CA GLN A 184 11.78 -1.58 1.24
C GLN A 184 11.16 -0.87 0.02
N PRO A 185 11.76 -0.97 -1.19
CA PRO A 185 11.33 -0.16 -2.34
C PRO A 185 10.17 -0.74 -3.14
N ASN A 186 9.64 -1.92 -2.81
CA ASN A 186 8.75 -2.69 -3.68
C ASN A 186 7.28 -2.22 -3.69
N LEU A 187 6.97 -1.00 -3.25
CA LEU A 187 5.68 -0.41 -3.51
C LEU A 187 5.61 0.06 -4.98
N MET A 188 4.59 -0.43 -5.69
CA MET A 188 4.26 0.00 -7.04
C MET A 188 2.81 0.51 -7.03
N PRO A 189 2.58 1.82 -6.90
CA PRO A 189 1.23 2.35 -6.98
C PRO A 189 0.62 2.04 -8.34
N ILE A 190 -0.63 1.62 -8.35
CA ILE A 190 -1.44 1.44 -9.55
C ILE A 190 -2.54 2.49 -9.52
N VAL A 191 -2.74 3.16 -10.65
CA VAL A 191 -3.86 4.06 -10.87
C VAL A 191 -4.67 3.51 -12.03
N ALA A 192 -5.93 3.21 -11.78
CA ALA A 192 -6.91 2.91 -12.80
C ALA A 192 -7.91 4.06 -12.91
N VAL A 193 -8.20 4.48 -14.13
CA VAL A 193 -9.23 5.48 -14.42
C VAL A 193 -10.18 4.91 -15.47
N GLY A 194 -11.47 5.16 -15.32
CA GLY A 194 -12.47 4.79 -16.31
C GLY A 194 -13.60 5.81 -16.33
N ARG A 195 -14.26 5.94 -17.48
CA ARG A 195 -15.43 6.81 -17.66
C ARG A 195 -16.70 5.98 -17.50
N LYS A 196 -17.65 6.47 -16.71
CA LYS A 196 -19.01 5.93 -16.68
C LYS A 196 -19.66 6.08 -18.06
N PRO A 197 -20.48 5.12 -18.50
CA PRO A 197 -21.23 5.25 -19.74
C PRO A 197 -22.15 6.48 -19.70
N LEU A 198 -22.50 7.01 -20.86
CA LEU A 198 -23.40 8.17 -20.99
C LEU A 198 -24.88 7.83 -20.82
N ARG A 199 -25.21 6.54 -20.67
CA ARG A 199 -26.58 6.02 -20.63
C ARG A 199 -27.08 5.88 -19.21
#